data_AF-A0A0N5BCJ8-F1
#
_entry.id   AF-A0A0N5BCJ8-F1
#
_cell.length_a   1.000
_cell.length_b   1.000
_cell.length_c   1.000
_cell.angle_alpha   90.00
_cell.angle_beta   90.00
_cell.angle_gamma   90.00
#
_symmetry.space_group_name_H-M   'P 1'
#
loop_
_entity.id
_entity.type
_entity.pdbx_description
1 polymer ?
#
loop_
_entity_poly.entity_id
_entity_poly.type
_entity_poly.pdbx_seq_one_letter_code
_entity_poly.pdbx_strand_id
1 'polypeptide(L)'
;MMPPRKPVCVFTIARYGNIWRNFDRGLYQFMLRQIYIPFLQIKGKSFYLKYIFALLMPFAFVLLWHGTSNKHLIWVSCSIIELAIEKIGYTFGKTRMWMDIKKYIGLANAYRLKAAFCLLTVVPGLFGIISFILPPQNGGYICYKILFDGIIGIISGEWMRNIVSPGFCFLYLMIFSYFYSHSCLYFEEKENVKRKKKIE
;
A
#
# COMPACT_ATOMS: atom_id res chain seq x y z
N MET A 1 27.66 -16.31 3.22
CA MET A 1 26.42 -15.70 2.68
C MET A 1 26.62 -14.20 2.59
N MET A 2 26.27 -13.56 1.47
CA MET A 2 26.32 -12.09 1.38
C MET A 2 25.06 -11.49 2.02
N PRO A 3 25.18 -10.49 2.90
CA PRO A 3 24.02 -9.85 3.51
C PRO A 3 23.16 -9.15 2.44
N PRO A 4 21.83 -9.05 2.65
CA PRO A 4 20.95 -8.30 1.77
C PRO A 4 21.39 -6.83 1.66
N ARG A 5 21.06 -6.19 0.53
CA ARG A 5 21.30 -4.74 0.36
C ARG A 5 20.55 -3.93 1.43
N LYS A 6 21.06 -2.74 1.71
CA LYS A 6 20.45 -1.77 2.62
C LYS A 6 18.99 -1.44 2.22
N PRO A 7 18.16 -1.01 3.20
CA PRO A 7 16.79 -0.61 2.93
C PRO A 7 16.73 0.60 2.01
N VAL A 8 15.65 0.70 1.24
CA VAL A 8 15.36 1.87 0.39
C VAL A 8 14.42 2.80 1.17
N CYS A 9 14.52 4.10 0.92
CA CYS A 9 13.58 5.07 1.47
C CYS A 9 12.15 4.71 1.06
N VAL A 10 11.26 4.45 2.03
CA VAL A 10 9.87 4.07 1.75
C VAL A 10 9.07 5.20 1.09
N PHE A 11 9.47 6.45 1.34
CA PHE A 11 8.89 7.65 0.73
C PHE A 11 9.26 7.84 -0.75
N THR A 12 9.98 6.91 -1.38
CA THR A 12 10.22 6.94 -2.83
C THR A 12 9.47 5.85 -3.59
N ILE A 13 8.58 5.13 -2.89
CA ILE A 13 7.91 3.93 -3.39
C ILE A 13 6.40 4.10 -3.22
N ALA A 14 5.64 4.12 -4.33
CA ALA A 14 4.18 4.19 -4.27
C ALA A 14 3.52 2.80 -4.16
N ARG A 15 4.17 1.75 -4.67
CA ARG A 15 3.63 0.39 -4.64
C ARG A 15 3.90 -0.26 -3.29
N TYR A 16 2.85 -0.62 -2.60
CA TYR A 16 2.94 -1.19 -1.26
C TYR A 16 3.68 -2.54 -1.24
N GLY A 17 3.49 -3.37 -2.26
CA GLY A 17 4.28 -4.60 -2.40
C GLY A 17 5.77 -4.35 -2.64
N ASN A 18 6.16 -3.20 -3.20
CA ASN A 18 7.56 -2.78 -3.29
C ASN A 18 8.07 -2.28 -1.93
N ILE A 19 7.24 -1.60 -1.13
CA ILE A 19 7.60 -1.16 0.22
C ILE A 19 8.00 -2.39 1.04
N TRP A 20 7.13 -3.40 1.17
CA TRP A 20 7.40 -4.64 1.91
C TRP A 20 8.68 -5.36 1.47
N ARG A 21 9.03 -5.27 0.18
CA ARG A 21 10.25 -5.88 -0.37
C ARG A 21 11.54 -5.14 -0.02
N ASN A 22 11.46 -3.84 0.26
CA ASN A 22 12.62 -2.95 0.31
C ASN A 22 12.82 -2.23 1.65
N PHE A 23 11.81 -2.12 2.51
CA PHE A 23 11.98 -1.48 3.83
C PHE A 23 12.84 -2.33 4.76
N ASP A 24 12.69 -3.66 4.70
CA ASP A 24 13.56 -4.62 5.35
C ASP A 24 13.70 -5.86 4.46
N ARG A 25 14.83 -5.93 3.76
CA ARG A 25 15.09 -7.01 2.81
C ARG A 25 15.36 -8.35 3.51
N GLY A 26 15.92 -8.31 4.72
CA GLY A 26 16.21 -9.52 5.49
C GLY A 26 14.91 -10.17 5.97
N LEU A 27 14.07 -9.37 6.64
CA LEU A 27 12.75 -9.79 7.07
C LEU A 27 11.88 -10.27 5.91
N TYR A 28 11.86 -9.51 4.79
CA TYR A 28 11.13 -9.93 3.60
C TYR A 28 11.59 -11.29 3.07
N GLN A 29 12.91 -11.52 2.92
CA GLN A 29 13.43 -12.79 2.43
C GLN A 29 13.12 -13.94 3.39
N PHE A 30 13.18 -13.71 4.71
CA PHE A 30 12.77 -14.67 5.71
C PHE A 30 11.29 -15.05 5.55
N MET A 31 10.38 -14.07 5.61
CA MET A 31 8.94 -14.31 5.47
C MET A 31 8.61 -14.97 4.13
N LEU A 32 9.27 -14.57 3.04
CA LEU A 32 9.05 -15.15 1.72
C LEU A 32 9.44 -16.64 1.70
N ARG A 33 10.65 -16.98 2.13
CA ARG A 33 11.23 -18.32 1.98
C ARG A 33 10.75 -19.30 3.04
N GLN A 34 10.58 -18.83 4.27
CA GLN A 34 10.27 -19.69 5.42
C GLN A 34 8.77 -19.79 5.71
N ILE A 35 7.97 -18.83 5.21
CA ILE A 35 6.54 -18.78 5.50
C ILE A 35 5.74 -18.83 4.19
N TYR A 36 5.80 -17.79 3.37
CA TYR A 36 4.95 -17.65 2.19
C TYR A 36 5.07 -18.82 1.20
N ILE A 37 6.29 -19.17 0.77
CA ILE A 37 6.53 -20.25 -0.20
C ILE A 37 6.11 -21.63 0.36
N PRO A 38 6.48 -22.01 1.60
CA PRO A 38 6.01 -23.27 2.19
C PRO A 38 4.48 -23.38 2.24
N PHE A 39 3.76 -22.32 2.64
CA PHE A 39 2.30 -22.32 2.60
C PHE A 39 1.73 -22.44 1.17
N LEU A 40 2.43 -21.90 0.16
CA LEU A 40 2.15 -22.12 -1.26
C LEU A 40 2.57 -23.51 -1.78
N GLN A 41 3.12 -24.41 -0.97
CA GLN A 41 3.49 -25.76 -1.42
C GLN A 41 2.66 -26.86 -0.73
N ILE A 42 1.78 -26.49 0.21
CA ILE A 42 0.87 -27.43 0.88
C ILE A 42 -0.03 -28.11 -0.16
N LYS A 43 0.06 -29.45 -0.22
CA LYS A 43 -0.80 -30.32 -1.07
C LYS A 43 -2.17 -30.53 -0.41
N GLY A 44 -3.21 -30.73 -1.21
CA GLY A 44 -4.54 -31.14 -0.72
C GLY A 44 -5.49 -30.04 -0.23
N LYS A 45 -5.09 -28.76 -0.26
CA LYS A 45 -6.01 -27.63 0.00
C LYS A 45 -6.64 -27.11 -1.30
N SER A 46 -7.87 -26.59 -1.22
CA SER A 46 -8.48 -25.81 -2.31
C SER A 46 -7.50 -24.72 -2.78
N PHE A 47 -7.35 -24.58 -4.10
CA PHE A 47 -6.41 -23.66 -4.73
C PHE A 47 -6.54 -22.24 -4.15
N TYR A 48 -7.76 -21.76 -3.91
CA TYR A 48 -8.02 -20.43 -3.35
C TYR A 48 -7.58 -20.29 -1.88
N LEU A 49 -7.94 -21.25 -1.02
CA LEU A 49 -7.57 -21.22 0.40
C LEU A 49 -6.06 -21.18 0.59
N LYS A 50 -5.34 -21.90 -0.26
CA LYS A 50 -3.87 -21.93 -0.27
C LYS A 50 -3.25 -20.53 -0.46
N TYR A 51 -3.74 -19.73 -1.40
CA TYR A 51 -3.23 -18.35 -1.59
C TYR A 51 -3.60 -17.43 -0.44
N ILE A 52 -4.81 -17.57 0.10
CA ILE A 52 -5.25 -16.78 1.26
C ILE A 52 -4.36 -17.09 2.46
N PHE A 53 -4.15 -18.36 2.80
CA PHE A 53 -3.26 -18.74 3.91
C PHE A 53 -1.82 -18.28 3.66
N ALA A 54 -1.29 -18.45 2.45
CA ALA A 54 0.05 -17.98 2.13
C ALA A 54 0.19 -16.46 2.33
N LEU A 55 -0.83 -15.67 1.99
CA LEU A 55 -0.84 -14.23 2.23
C LEU A 55 -0.92 -13.89 3.72
N LEU A 56 -1.78 -14.57 4.48
CA LEU A 56 -2.05 -14.24 5.88
C LEU A 56 -0.93 -14.66 6.85
N MET A 57 -0.24 -15.77 6.58
CA MET A 57 0.74 -16.33 7.52
C MET A 57 1.97 -15.44 7.79
N PRO A 58 2.55 -14.74 6.81
CA PRO A 58 3.56 -13.71 7.08
C PRO A 58 3.07 -12.65 8.07
N PHE A 59 1.82 -12.18 7.93
CA PHE A 59 1.24 -11.20 8.85
C PHE A 59 0.92 -11.77 10.22
N ALA A 60 0.53 -13.05 10.31
CA ALA A 60 0.39 -13.75 11.58
C ALA A 60 1.73 -13.81 12.33
N PHE A 61 2.84 -14.07 11.62
CA PHE A 61 4.19 -14.02 12.20
C PHE A 61 4.56 -12.60 12.68
N VAL A 62 4.24 -11.57 11.90
CA VAL A 62 4.44 -10.16 12.30
C VAL A 62 3.66 -9.85 13.60
N LEU A 63 2.41 -10.29 13.72
CA LEU A 63 1.62 -10.12 14.94
C LEU A 63 2.16 -10.94 16.12
N LEU A 64 2.70 -12.13 15.89
CA LEU A 64 3.36 -12.93 16.94
C LEU A 64 4.55 -12.16 17.52
N TRP A 65 5.34 -11.51 16.66
CA TRP A 65 6.53 -10.75 17.08
C TRP A 65 6.18 -9.43 17.78
N HIS A 66 5.23 -8.66 17.24
CA HIS A 66 4.85 -7.35 17.78
C HIS A 66 3.78 -7.43 18.88
N GLY A 67 3.09 -8.55 19.02
CA GLY A 67 1.92 -8.71 19.88
C GLY A 67 0.62 -8.21 19.25
N THR A 68 -0.51 -8.54 19.88
CA THR A 68 -1.87 -8.36 19.32
C THR A 68 -2.60 -7.12 19.83
N SER A 69 -1.87 -6.09 20.26
CA SER A 69 -2.48 -4.81 20.65
C SER A 69 -3.29 -4.18 19.49
N ASN A 70 -4.31 -3.38 19.80
CA ASN A 70 -5.17 -2.73 18.80
C ASN A 70 -4.38 -1.99 17.71
N LYS A 71 -3.28 -1.33 18.08
CA LYS A 71 -2.44 -0.61 17.10
C LYS A 71 -1.78 -1.53 16.07
N HIS A 72 -1.31 -2.71 16.48
CA HIS A 72 -0.71 -3.69 15.57
C HIS A 72 -1.78 -4.36 14.71
N LEU A 73 -2.96 -4.62 15.27
CA LEU A 73 -4.10 -5.17 14.52
C LEU A 73 -4.57 -4.21 13.43
N ILE A 74 -4.67 -2.91 13.71
CA ILE A 74 -5.02 -1.89 12.71
C ILE A 74 -3.95 -1.86 11.61
N TRP A 75 -2.67 -1.74 11.99
CA TRP A 75 -1.56 -1.70 11.03
C TRP A 75 -1.53 -2.92 10.09
N VAL A 76 -1.65 -4.13 10.65
CA VAL A 76 -1.64 -5.37 9.86
C VAL A 76 -2.88 -5.47 8.98
N SER A 77 -4.05 -5.05 9.48
CA SER A 77 -5.29 -5.04 8.70
C SER A 77 -5.18 -4.10 7.49
N CYS A 78 -4.70 -2.87 7.70
CA CYS A 78 -4.40 -1.92 6.61
C CYS A 78 -3.42 -2.55 5.60
N SER A 79 -2.33 -3.15 6.09
CA SER A 79 -1.31 -3.78 5.24
C SER A 79 -1.87 -4.88 4.34
N ILE A 80 -2.77 -5.73 4.87
CA ILE A 80 -3.44 -6.80 4.12
C ILE A 80 -4.37 -6.21 3.05
N ILE A 81 -5.19 -5.23 3.44
CA ILE A 81 -6.12 -4.54 2.53
C ILE A 81 -5.35 -3.88 1.38
N GLU A 82 -4.24 -3.23 1.66
CA GLU A 82 -3.40 -2.56 0.65
C GLU A 82 -2.81 -3.55 -0.36
N LEU A 83 -2.30 -4.69 0.11
CA LEU A 83 -1.82 -5.73 -0.80
C LEU A 83 -2.94 -6.33 -1.65
N ALA A 84 -4.15 -6.46 -1.09
CA ALA A 84 -5.33 -6.91 -1.82
C ALA A 84 -5.73 -5.91 -2.91
N ILE A 85 -5.81 -4.61 -2.59
CA ILE A 85 -6.12 -3.54 -3.54
C ILE A 85 -5.04 -3.46 -4.62
N GLU A 86 -3.75 -3.54 -4.26
CA GLU A 86 -2.65 -3.56 -5.23
C GLU A 86 -2.78 -4.75 -6.19
N LYS A 87 -3.15 -5.93 -5.68
CA LYS A 87 -3.34 -7.13 -6.50
C LYS A 87 -4.54 -6.99 -7.45
N ILE A 88 -5.64 -6.40 -6.99
CA ILE A 88 -6.82 -6.09 -7.83
C ILE A 88 -6.40 -5.10 -8.93
N GLY A 89 -5.73 -4.01 -8.58
CA GLY A 89 -5.25 -3.01 -9.54
C GLY A 89 -4.27 -3.60 -10.57
N TYR A 90 -3.35 -4.47 -10.14
CA TYR A 90 -2.46 -5.19 -11.03
C TYR A 90 -3.21 -6.11 -12.01
N THR A 91 -4.25 -6.80 -11.53
CA THR A 91 -5.07 -7.69 -12.35
C THR A 91 -5.93 -6.90 -13.33
N PHE A 92 -6.56 -5.82 -12.86
CA PHE A 92 -7.31 -4.88 -13.69
C PHE A 92 -6.44 -4.27 -14.80
N GLY A 93 -5.20 -3.91 -14.48
CA GLY A 93 -4.23 -3.37 -15.45
C GLY A 93 -3.86 -4.32 -16.59
N LYS A 94 -4.20 -5.61 -16.51
CA LYS A 94 -4.01 -6.60 -17.59
C LYS A 94 -5.24 -6.81 -18.47
N THR A 95 -6.38 -6.25 -18.08
CA THR A 95 -7.64 -6.45 -18.80
C THR A 95 -7.66 -5.68 -20.11
N ARG A 96 -8.48 -6.15 -21.06
CA ARG A 96 -8.75 -5.43 -22.32
C ARG A 96 -9.36 -4.05 -22.07
N MET A 97 -10.27 -3.97 -21.09
CA MET A 97 -10.89 -2.72 -20.65
C MET A 97 -9.86 -1.64 -20.31
N TRP A 98 -8.84 -1.97 -19.50
CA TRP A 98 -7.78 -1.01 -19.18
C TRP A 98 -6.96 -0.59 -20.39
N MET A 99 -6.70 -1.51 -21.32
CA MET A 99 -5.96 -1.20 -22.56
C MET A 99 -6.75 -0.25 -23.46
N ASP A 100 -8.06 -0.42 -23.57
CA ASP A 100 -8.93 0.47 -24.35
C ASP A 100 -9.05 1.86 -23.68
N ILE A 101 -9.20 1.93 -22.35
CA ILE A 101 -9.14 3.19 -21.59
C ILE A 101 -7.82 3.91 -21.86
N LYS A 102 -6.69 3.21 -21.73
CA LYS A 102 -5.35 3.77 -21.96
C LYS A 102 -5.18 4.30 -23.39
N LYS A 103 -5.77 3.65 -24.38
CA LYS A 103 -5.77 4.11 -25.78
C LYS A 103 -6.59 5.39 -25.94
N TYR A 104 -7.74 5.49 -25.28
CA TYR A 104 -8.64 6.64 -25.37
C TYR A 104 -8.08 7.88 -24.66
N ILE A 105 -7.61 7.75 -23.42
CA ILE A 105 -7.13 8.90 -22.62
C ILE A 105 -5.64 9.24 -22.86
N GLY A 106 -4.90 8.34 -23.50
CA GLY A 106 -3.46 8.46 -23.73
C GLY A 106 -2.60 8.06 -22.51
N LEU A 107 -1.29 7.88 -22.76
CA LEU A 107 -0.34 7.39 -21.76
C LEU A 107 -0.25 8.29 -20.52
N ALA A 108 -0.13 9.61 -20.73
CA ALA A 108 0.04 10.58 -19.65
C ALA A 108 -1.17 10.60 -18.69
N ASN A 109 -2.39 10.61 -19.23
CA ASN A 109 -3.60 10.59 -18.41
C ASN A 109 -3.83 9.22 -17.75
N ALA A 110 -3.40 8.12 -18.38
CA ALA A 110 -3.41 6.82 -17.75
C ALA A 110 -2.49 6.76 -16.51
N TYR A 111 -1.33 7.44 -16.53
CA TYR A 111 -0.49 7.59 -15.34
C TYR A 111 -1.14 8.42 -14.25
N ARG A 112 -1.78 9.55 -14.61
CA ARG A 112 -2.55 10.38 -13.66
C ARG A 112 -3.68 9.59 -13.02
N LEU A 113 -4.42 8.80 -13.80
CA LEU A 113 -5.50 7.96 -13.32
C LEU A 113 -4.97 6.84 -12.40
N LYS A 114 -3.85 6.20 -12.77
CA LYS A 114 -3.18 5.22 -11.91
C LYS A 114 -2.73 5.83 -10.57
N ALA A 115 -2.18 7.05 -10.59
CA ALA A 115 -1.81 7.76 -9.38
C ALA A 115 -3.02 8.06 -8.47
N ALA A 116 -4.18 8.39 -9.06
CA ALA A 116 -5.42 8.53 -8.31
C ALA A 116 -5.86 7.21 -7.68
N PHE A 117 -5.78 6.08 -8.40
CA PHE A 117 -6.07 4.77 -7.81
C PHE A 117 -5.10 4.38 -6.69
N CYS A 118 -3.84 4.80 -6.73
CA CYS A 118 -2.89 4.58 -5.64
C CYS A 118 -3.28 5.28 -4.34
N LEU A 119 -4.20 6.26 -4.35
CA LEU A 119 -4.75 6.84 -3.11
C LEU A 119 -5.43 5.77 -2.24
N LEU A 120 -6.07 4.79 -2.88
CA LEU A 120 -6.73 3.67 -2.19
C LEU A 120 -5.74 2.78 -1.41
N THR A 121 -4.45 2.85 -1.71
CA THR A 121 -3.40 2.13 -0.97
C THR A 121 -2.56 3.06 -0.10
N VAL A 122 -2.18 4.23 -0.59
CA VAL A 122 -1.27 5.16 0.11
C VAL A 122 -1.91 5.72 1.38
N VAL A 123 -3.19 6.09 1.31
CA VAL A 123 -3.88 6.70 2.48
C VAL A 123 -4.07 5.68 3.60
N PRO A 124 -4.64 4.48 3.37
CA PRO A 124 -4.66 3.43 4.39
C PRO A 124 -3.27 3.08 4.92
N GLY A 125 -2.25 3.03 4.05
CA GLY A 125 -0.88 2.70 4.43
C GLY A 125 -0.26 3.70 5.37
N LEU A 126 -0.50 4.99 5.13
CA LEU A 126 -0.08 6.05 6.02
C LEU A 126 -0.71 5.87 7.42
N PHE A 127 -2.02 5.62 7.49
CA PHE A 127 -2.71 5.43 8.76
C PHE A 127 -2.34 4.14 9.47
N GLY A 128 -2.04 3.07 8.72
CA GLY A 128 -1.48 1.84 9.25
C GLY A 128 -0.13 2.10 9.95
N ILE A 129 0.77 2.83 9.29
CA ILE A 129 2.09 3.18 9.84
C ILE A 129 1.95 4.13 11.05
N ILE A 130 1.09 5.15 10.96
CA ILE A 130 0.81 6.07 12.07
C ILE A 130 0.33 5.29 13.30
N SER A 131 -0.60 4.35 13.10
CA SER A 131 -1.11 3.50 14.18
C SER A 131 0.01 2.66 14.80
N PHE A 132 0.89 2.08 13.98
CA PHE A 132 2.02 1.27 14.47
C PHE A 132 3.00 2.07 15.35
N ILE A 133 3.37 3.27 14.91
CA ILE A 133 4.40 4.12 15.56
C ILE A 133 3.84 4.84 16.79
N LEU A 134 2.63 5.40 16.69
CA LEU A 134 2.09 6.22 17.78
C LEU A 134 1.69 5.40 19.00
N PRO A 135 1.65 6.03 20.19
CA PRO A 135 1.10 5.41 21.38
C PRO A 135 -0.35 4.93 21.15
N PRO A 136 -0.79 3.85 21.83
CA PRO A 136 -2.08 3.19 21.57
C PRO A 136 -3.30 4.10 21.65
N GLN A 137 -3.24 5.15 22.49
CA GLN A 137 -4.34 6.08 22.73
C GLN A 137 -4.52 7.08 21.57
N ASN A 138 -3.45 7.41 20.85
CA ASN A 138 -3.46 8.51 19.88
C ASN A 138 -3.63 8.00 18.44
N GLY A 139 -2.96 6.90 18.07
CA GLY A 139 -2.95 6.42 16.68
C GLY A 139 -4.33 6.04 16.14
N GLY A 140 -5.08 5.24 16.90
CA GLY A 140 -6.43 4.80 16.52
C GLY A 140 -7.43 5.96 16.47
N TYR A 141 -7.37 6.89 17.43
CA TYR A 141 -8.25 8.05 17.47
C TYR A 141 -7.99 9.00 16.30
N ILE A 142 -6.71 9.28 15.99
CA ILE A 142 -6.33 10.11 14.83
C ILE A 142 -6.79 9.46 13.52
N CYS A 143 -6.59 8.14 13.39
CA CYS A 143 -7.06 7.39 12.23
C CYS A 143 -8.57 7.50 12.06
N TYR A 144 -9.34 7.25 13.13
CA TYR A 144 -10.79 7.37 13.11
C TYR A 144 -11.25 8.78 12.73
N LYS A 145 -10.72 9.80 13.41
CA LYS A 145 -11.10 11.20 13.21
C LYS A 145 -10.80 11.70 11.80
N ILE A 146 -9.63 11.39 11.26
CA ILE A 146 -9.26 11.89 9.92
C ILE A 146 -9.92 11.06 8.81
N LEU A 147 -10.03 9.73 8.96
CA LEU A 147 -10.65 8.91 7.91
C LEU A 147 -12.17 9.03 7.90
N PHE A 148 -12.85 8.89 9.04
CA PHE A 148 -14.31 8.91 9.09
C PHE A 148 -14.86 10.33 9.16
N ASP A 149 -14.47 11.11 10.18
CA ASP A 149 -14.98 12.49 10.31
C ASP A 149 -14.45 13.37 9.17
N GLY A 150 -13.28 13.06 8.59
CA GLY A 150 -12.79 13.74 7.40
C GLY A 150 -13.67 13.51 6.17
N ILE A 151 -14.09 12.28 5.89
CA ILE A 151 -15.03 12.00 4.78
C ILE A 151 -16.36 12.71 5.01
N ILE A 152 -16.90 12.63 6.23
CA ILE A 152 -18.15 13.30 6.61
C ILE A 152 -18.00 14.82 6.46
N GLY A 153 -16.89 15.39 6.92
CA GLY A 153 -16.56 16.81 6.83
C GLY A 153 -16.39 17.32 5.40
N ILE A 154 -15.93 16.46 4.47
CA ILE A 154 -15.93 16.78 3.04
C ILE A 154 -17.35 16.85 2.50
N ILE A 155 -18.18 15.84 2.80
CA ILE A 155 -19.57 15.74 2.31
C ILE A 155 -20.42 16.87 2.86
N SER A 156 -20.25 17.24 4.13
CA SER A 156 -21.00 18.31 4.78
C SER A 156 -20.57 19.72 4.35
N GLY A 157 -19.45 19.86 3.63
CA GLY A 157 -18.89 21.15 3.21
C GLY A 157 -18.15 21.92 4.31
N GLU A 158 -17.90 21.30 5.47
CA GLU A 158 -17.17 21.92 6.60
C GLU A 158 -15.77 22.39 6.19
N TRP A 159 -15.12 21.63 5.31
CA TRP A 159 -13.77 21.89 4.81
C TRP A 159 -13.60 23.26 4.14
N MET A 160 -14.67 23.87 3.62
CA MET A 160 -14.62 25.21 3.02
C MET A 160 -14.65 26.32 4.07
N ARG A 161 -15.20 26.05 5.26
CA ARG A 161 -15.43 27.04 6.32
C ARG A 161 -14.30 27.05 7.35
N ASN A 162 -13.66 25.91 7.57
CA ASN A 162 -12.61 25.76 8.57
C ASN A 162 -11.44 24.92 8.03
N ILE A 163 -10.28 25.56 7.86
CA ILE A 163 -9.04 24.90 7.42
C ILE A 163 -8.48 23.90 8.45
N VAL A 164 -8.91 23.99 9.71
CA VAL A 164 -8.51 23.07 10.80
C VAL A 164 -9.50 21.89 10.92
N SER A 165 -10.57 21.87 10.11
CA SER A 165 -11.54 20.77 10.13
C SER A 165 -10.89 19.43 9.71
N PRO A 166 -11.41 18.30 10.22
CA PRO A 166 -11.00 16.97 9.75
C PRO A 166 -11.18 16.82 8.23
N GLY A 167 -12.21 17.43 7.66
CA GLY A 167 -12.49 17.40 6.22
C GLY A 167 -11.41 18.09 5.40
N PHE A 168 -10.96 19.29 5.81
CA PHE A 168 -9.86 19.97 5.13
C PHE A 168 -8.55 19.18 5.26
N CYS A 169 -8.24 18.68 6.45
CA CYS A 169 -7.06 17.84 6.68
C CYS A 169 -7.05 16.59 5.79
N PHE A 170 -8.18 15.90 5.67
CA PHE A 170 -8.31 14.72 4.81
C PHE A 170 -8.19 15.07 3.33
N LEU A 171 -8.81 16.16 2.87
CA LEU A 171 -8.67 16.64 1.48
C LEU A 171 -7.22 17.00 1.15
N TYR A 172 -6.55 17.72 2.04
CA TYR A 172 -5.13 18.06 1.90
C TYR A 172 -4.27 16.79 1.80
N LEU A 173 -4.53 15.80 2.66
CA LEU A 173 -3.84 14.52 2.64
C LEU A 173 -4.04 13.78 1.31
N MET A 174 -5.26 13.76 0.78
CA MET A 174 -5.59 13.14 -0.51
C MET A 174 -4.83 13.81 -1.67
N ILE A 175 -4.80 15.15 -1.70
CA ILE A 175 -4.08 15.92 -2.71
C ILE A 175 -2.57 15.64 -2.63
N PHE A 176 -2.00 15.70 -1.43
CA PHE A 176 -0.58 15.42 -1.24
C PHE A 176 -0.22 13.98 -1.63
N SER A 177 -1.04 13.00 -1.21
CA SER A 177 -0.88 11.59 -1.55
C SER A 177 -0.98 11.33 -3.05
N TYR A 178 -1.75 12.14 -3.79
CA TYR A 178 -1.85 12.06 -5.23
C TYR A 178 -0.54 12.49 -5.89
N PHE A 179 -0.01 13.66 -5.52
CA PHE A 179 1.26 14.16 -6.05
C PHE A 179 2.44 13.26 -5.68
N TYR A 180 2.43 12.73 -4.45
CA TYR A 180 3.35 11.70 -3.99
C TYR A 180 3.31 10.46 -4.90
N SER A 181 2.11 9.90 -5.11
CA SER A 181 1.92 8.69 -5.91
C SER A 181 2.34 8.91 -7.36
N HIS A 182 1.95 10.04 -7.94
CA HIS A 182 2.30 10.40 -9.31
C HIS A 182 3.82 10.50 -9.51
N SER A 183 4.50 11.18 -8.58
CA SER A 183 5.96 11.37 -8.63
C SER A 183 6.70 10.04 -8.49
N CYS A 184 6.33 9.23 -7.49
CA CYS A 184 6.94 7.93 -7.27
C CYS A 184 6.75 6.99 -8.47
N LEU A 185 5.53 6.92 -9.02
CA LEU A 185 5.24 6.10 -10.20
C LEU A 185 6.06 6.52 -11.42
N TYR A 186 6.24 7.82 -11.63
CA TYR A 186 7.06 8.35 -12.72
C TYR A 186 8.52 7.89 -12.61
N PHE A 187 9.12 8.02 -11.41
CA PHE A 187 10.51 7.61 -11.19
C PHE A 187 10.68 6.09 -11.27
N GLU A 188 9.75 5.31 -10.71
CA GLU A 188 9.79 3.84 -10.81
C GLU A 188 9.76 3.38 -12.28
N GLU A 189 8.92 3.99 -13.13
CA GLU A 189 8.87 3.66 -14.56
C GLU A 189 10.18 4.01 -15.26
N LYS A 190 10.68 5.24 -15.04
CA LYS A 190 11.94 5.70 -15.64
C LYS A 190 13.10 4.79 -15.27
N GLU A 191 13.13 4.30 -14.03
CA GLU A 191 14.13 3.34 -13.59
C GLU A 191 13.97 1.97 -14.26
N ASN A 192 12.74 1.47 -14.41
CA ASN A 192 12.48 0.21 -15.12
C ASN A 192 12.93 0.27 -16.59
N VAL A 193 12.65 1.38 -17.29
CA VAL A 193 13.12 1.58 -18.67
C VAL A 193 14.65 1.60 -18.73
N LYS A 194 15.32 2.32 -17.82
CA LYS A 194 16.79 2.35 -17.75
C LYS A 194 17.38 0.95 -17.49
N ARG A 195 16.75 0.14 -16.64
CA ARG A 195 17.21 -1.22 -16.34
C ARG A 195 17.06 -2.15 -17.55
N LYS A 196 15.96 -2.08 -18.30
CA LYS A 196 15.77 -2.86 -19.53
C LYS A 196 16.85 -2.57 -20.58
N LYS A 197 17.14 -1.28 -20.82
CA LYS A 197 18.21 -0.84 -21.74
C LYS A 197 19.63 -1.23 -21.34
N LYS A 198 19.87 -1.69 -20.11
CA LYS A 198 21.19 -2.19 -19.66
C LYS A 198 21.35 -3.70 -19.83
N ILE A 199 20.25 -4.40 -20.09
CA ILE A 199 20.20 -5.87 -20.23
C ILE A 199 20.15 -6.25 -21.71
N GLU A 200 19.63 -5.36 -22.56
CA GLU A 200 19.79 -5.35 -24.03
C GLU A 200 21.17 -4.83 -24.43
#